data_AF-A0A929IAM9-F1
#
_entry.id   AF-A0A929IAM9-F1
#
_cell.length_a   1.000
_cell.length_b   1.000
_cell.length_c   1.000
_cell.angle_alpha   90.00
_cell.angle_beta   90.00
_cell.angle_gamma   90.00
#
_symmetry.space_group_name_H-M   'P 1'
#
loop_
_entity.id
_entity.type
_entity.pdbx_description
1 polymer ?
#
loop_
_entity_poly.entity_id
_entity_poly.type
_entity_poly.pdbx_seq_one_letter_code
_entity_poly.pdbx_strand_id
1 'polypeptide(L)'
;VFLQAFNVWIENQPKLWKIRQQQAANLIAEAITAVGKGNGLALTACIRAYGEWMRELGESINQPIYTPAYEKIREITINSNCAWKPSGAGGGDIGLICANSQPNLQEISRTISDAGYKTLDLDLEPDGLRIFNH
;
A
#
# COMPACT_ATOMS: atom_id res chain seq x y z
N VAL A 1 -2.84 12.52 -15.47
CA VAL A 1 -4.33 12.47 -15.37
C VAL A 1 -4.80 12.36 -13.93
N PHE A 2 -4.39 11.34 -13.15
CA PHE A 2 -4.76 11.21 -11.72
C PHE A 2 -4.40 12.44 -10.87
N LEU A 3 -3.13 12.88 -10.86
CA LEU A 3 -2.71 14.02 -10.02
C LEU A 3 -3.47 15.32 -10.32
N GLN A 4 -3.86 15.51 -11.58
CA GLN A 4 -4.68 16.67 -11.97
C GLN A 4 -6.09 16.58 -11.40
N ALA A 5 -6.75 15.42 -11.55
CA ALA A 5 -8.06 15.18 -10.97
C ALA A 5 -8.04 15.27 -9.43
N PHE A 6 -6.97 14.78 -8.81
CA PHE A 6 -6.76 14.89 -7.37
C PHE A 6 -6.65 16.35 -6.91
N ASN A 7 -5.87 17.17 -7.60
CA ASN A 7 -5.74 18.60 -7.27
C ASN A 7 -7.09 19.32 -7.41
N VAL A 8 -7.81 19.09 -8.50
CA VAL A 8 -9.17 19.64 -8.70
C VAL A 8 -10.12 19.18 -7.60
N TRP A 9 -10.04 17.92 -7.18
CA TRP A 9 -10.87 17.39 -6.10
C TRP A 9 -10.55 18.06 -4.75
N ILE A 10 -9.26 18.29 -4.43
CA ILE A 10 -8.85 19.00 -3.22
C ILE A 10 -9.44 20.42 -3.21
N GLU A 11 -9.32 21.14 -4.32
CA GLU A 11 -9.84 22.52 -4.46
C GLU A 11 -11.36 22.57 -4.25
N ASN A 12 -12.09 21.58 -4.76
CA ASN A 12 -13.53 21.49 -4.64
C ASN A 12 -14.02 20.95 -3.28
N GLN A 13 -13.19 20.17 -2.58
CA GLN A 13 -13.56 19.47 -1.34
C GLN A 13 -12.54 19.65 -0.20
N PRO A 14 -12.12 20.88 0.15
CA PRO A 14 -11.00 21.11 1.07
C PRO A 14 -11.24 20.57 2.49
N LYS A 15 -12.49 20.60 2.96
CA LYS A 15 -12.86 20.04 4.27
C LYS A 15 -12.72 18.52 4.30
N LEU A 16 -13.20 17.85 3.26
CA LEU A 16 -13.11 16.40 3.14
C LEU A 16 -11.65 15.96 2.97
N TRP A 17 -10.87 16.70 2.18
CA TRP A 17 -9.43 16.47 2.07
C TRP A 17 -8.73 16.57 3.43
N LYS A 18 -9.02 17.60 4.23
CA LYS A 18 -8.43 17.73 5.57
C LYS A 18 -8.74 16.54 6.47
N ILE A 19 -9.96 16.02 6.42
CA ILE A 19 -10.35 14.80 7.16
C ILE A 19 -9.55 13.60 6.67
N ARG A 20 -9.51 13.36 5.35
CA ARG A 20 -8.77 12.24 4.74
C ARG A 20 -7.27 12.32 5.03
N GLN A 21 -6.70 13.52 4.99
CA GLN A 21 -5.29 13.77 5.30
C GLN A 21 -4.99 13.47 6.78
N GLN A 22 -5.87 13.88 7.70
CA GLN A 22 -5.70 13.56 9.12
C GLN A 22 -5.80 12.06 9.39
N GLN A 23 -6.71 11.35 8.71
CA GLN A 23 -6.81 9.88 8.81
C GLN A 23 -5.51 9.20 8.36
N ALA A 24 -4.95 9.61 7.22
CA ALA A 24 -3.67 9.10 6.74
C ALA A 24 -2.53 9.39 7.72
N ALA A 25 -2.46 10.63 8.25
CA ALA A 25 -1.43 11.02 9.20
C ALA A 25 -1.48 10.18 10.48
N ASN A 26 -2.68 9.85 10.98
CA ASN A 26 -2.83 8.99 12.16
C ASN A 26 -2.33 7.57 11.89
N LEU A 27 -2.71 6.96 10.75
CA LEU A 27 -2.23 5.63 10.36
C LEU A 27 -0.70 5.59 10.21
N ILE A 28 -0.10 6.65 9.68
CA ILE A 28 1.36 6.78 9.55
C ILE A 28 2.03 6.89 10.92
N ALA A 29 1.48 7.70 11.84
CA ALA A 29 2.01 7.83 13.19
C ALA A 29 1.95 6.50 13.97
N GLU A 30 0.88 5.73 13.80
CA GLU A 30 0.74 4.39 14.35
C GLU A 30 1.76 3.41 13.74
N ALA A 31 1.97 3.45 12.43
CA ALA A 31 2.97 2.64 11.74
C ALA A 31 4.40 2.94 12.24
N ILE A 32 4.75 4.23 12.40
CA ILE A 32 6.05 4.67 12.95
C ILE A 32 6.23 4.13 14.38
N THR A 33 5.18 4.22 15.20
CA THR A 33 5.19 3.66 16.56
C THR A 33 5.39 2.15 16.56
N ALA A 34 4.74 1.44 15.63
CA ALA A 34 4.87 0.00 15.49
C ALA A 34 6.30 -0.41 15.11
N VAL A 35 6.91 0.29 14.15
CA VAL A 35 8.33 0.10 13.77
C VAL A 35 9.25 0.32 14.97
N GLY A 36 9.10 1.44 15.68
CA GLY A 36 9.94 1.76 16.84
C GLY A 36 9.83 0.75 17.99
N LYS A 37 8.72 0.01 18.07
CA LYS A 37 8.49 -1.06 19.06
C LYS A 37 8.83 -2.46 18.55
N GLY A 38 9.27 -2.62 17.30
CA GLY A 38 9.46 -3.93 16.68
C GLY A 38 8.17 -4.75 16.54
N ASN A 39 7.00 -4.09 16.49
CA ASN A 39 5.70 -4.74 16.43
C ASN A 39 5.24 -4.92 14.98
N GLY A 40 5.71 -6.00 14.33
CA GLY A 40 5.40 -6.28 12.94
C GLY A 40 3.91 -6.57 12.67
N LEU A 41 3.16 -7.09 13.67
CA LEU A 41 1.71 -7.26 13.56
C LEU A 41 0.99 -5.91 13.45
N ALA A 42 1.32 -4.96 14.33
CA ALA A 42 0.76 -3.61 14.28
C ALA A 42 1.16 -2.89 12.99
N LEU A 43 2.40 -3.05 12.53
CA LEU A 43 2.85 -2.47 11.26
C LEU A 43 2.06 -3.03 10.07
N THR A 44 1.87 -4.36 10.02
CA THR A 44 1.07 -5.01 8.98
C THR A 44 -0.37 -4.50 8.99
N ALA A 45 -0.98 -4.34 10.16
CA ALA A 45 -2.33 -3.75 10.28
C ALA A 45 -2.39 -2.31 9.75
N CYS A 46 -1.40 -1.47 10.07
CA CYS A 46 -1.33 -0.09 9.57
C CYS A 46 -1.18 -0.05 8.04
N ILE A 47 -0.35 -0.91 7.45
CA ILE A 47 -0.15 -0.98 6.00
C ILE A 47 -1.45 -1.38 5.30
N ARG A 48 -2.19 -2.35 5.84
CA ARG A 48 -3.50 -2.76 5.31
C ARG A 48 -4.52 -1.62 5.38
N ALA A 49 -4.63 -0.97 6.54
CA ALA A 49 -5.54 0.15 6.74
C ALA A 49 -5.20 1.32 5.80
N TYR A 50 -3.92 1.60 5.58
CA TYR A 50 -3.49 2.60 4.61
C TYR A 50 -3.82 2.20 3.16
N GLY A 51 -3.72 0.91 2.83
CA GLY A 51 -4.19 0.36 1.56
C GLY A 51 -5.67 0.63 1.31
N GLU A 52 -6.53 0.37 2.29
CA GLU A 52 -7.97 0.67 2.20
C GLU A 52 -8.23 2.18 2.10
N TRP A 53 -7.52 3.00 2.88
CA TRP A 53 -7.60 4.45 2.78
C TRP A 53 -7.27 4.94 1.35
N MET A 54 -6.24 4.38 0.71
CA MET A 54 -5.91 4.68 -0.69
C MET A 54 -7.05 4.27 -1.64
N ARG A 55 -7.67 3.10 -1.43
CA ARG A 55 -8.80 2.62 -2.24
C ARG A 55 -9.97 3.61 -2.19
N GLU A 56 -10.40 3.96 -0.98
CA GLU A 56 -11.51 4.89 -0.74
C GLU A 56 -11.21 6.32 -1.23
N LEU A 57 -9.94 6.75 -1.18
CA LEU A 57 -9.53 8.03 -1.74
C LEU A 57 -9.75 8.05 -3.26
N GLY A 58 -9.35 6.98 -3.96
CA GLY A 58 -9.58 6.85 -5.41
C GLY A 58 -11.06 6.91 -5.79
N GLU A 59 -11.92 6.23 -5.01
CA GLU A 59 -13.38 6.31 -5.17
C GLU A 59 -13.89 7.74 -4.97
N SER A 60 -13.38 8.45 -3.95
CA SER A 60 -13.79 9.83 -3.65
C SER A 60 -13.42 10.81 -4.78
N ILE A 61 -12.30 10.57 -5.48
CA ILE A 61 -11.83 11.40 -6.60
C ILE A 61 -12.50 10.99 -7.92
N ASN A 62 -13.22 9.87 -7.95
CA ASN A 62 -13.71 9.23 -9.18
C ASN A 62 -12.57 8.93 -10.18
N GLN A 63 -11.40 8.56 -9.64
CA GLN A 63 -10.21 8.15 -10.38
C GLN A 63 -9.58 6.97 -9.63
N PRO A 64 -9.76 5.72 -10.11
CA PRO A 64 -9.33 4.55 -9.35
C PRO A 64 -7.82 4.51 -9.14
N ILE A 65 -7.39 4.59 -7.89
CA ILE A 65 -6.02 4.22 -7.47
C ILE A 65 -5.85 2.71 -7.61
N TYR A 66 -6.92 1.97 -7.30
CA TYR A 66 -7.04 0.54 -7.45
C TYR A 66 -7.59 0.22 -8.83
N THR A 67 -6.76 -0.42 -9.65
CA THR A 67 -7.20 -1.00 -10.92
C THR A 67 -7.96 -2.31 -10.66
N PRO A 68 -8.69 -2.86 -11.65
CA PRO A 68 -9.31 -4.18 -11.50
C PRO A 68 -8.31 -5.29 -11.15
N ALA A 69 -7.05 -5.18 -11.59
CA ALA A 69 -5.99 -6.11 -11.22
C ALA A 69 -5.61 -5.99 -9.73
N TYR A 70 -5.55 -4.77 -9.23
CA TYR A 70 -5.27 -4.48 -7.82
C TYR A 70 -6.41 -4.94 -6.91
N GLU A 71 -7.67 -4.78 -7.32
CA GLU A 71 -8.81 -5.31 -6.56
C GLU A 71 -8.78 -6.84 -6.45
N LYS A 72 -8.40 -7.56 -7.51
CA LYS A 72 -8.22 -9.02 -7.45
C LYS A 72 -7.13 -9.42 -6.45
N ILE A 73 -6.00 -8.72 -6.43
CA ILE A 73 -4.93 -9.00 -5.46
C ILE A 73 -5.39 -8.66 -4.04
N ARG A 74 -6.10 -7.54 -3.87
CA ARG A 74 -6.72 -7.17 -2.59
C ARG A 74 -7.63 -8.28 -2.08
N GLU A 75 -8.54 -8.80 -2.92
CA GLU A 75 -9.44 -9.91 -2.59
C GLU A 75 -8.69 -11.17 -2.15
N ILE A 76 -7.58 -11.50 -2.82
CA ILE A 76 -6.70 -12.61 -2.41
C ILE A 76 -6.10 -12.36 -1.00
N THR A 77 -5.73 -11.12 -0.69
CA THR A 77 -5.03 -10.78 0.56
C THR A 77 -5.94 -10.43 1.74
N ILE A 78 -7.22 -10.11 1.53
CA ILE A 78 -8.07 -9.49 2.56
C ILE A 78 -8.29 -10.37 3.80
N ASN A 79 -8.39 -11.68 3.61
CA ASN A 79 -8.54 -12.66 4.69
C ASN A 79 -7.22 -13.30 5.11
N SER A 80 -6.10 -12.83 4.56
CA SER A 80 -4.77 -13.33 4.91
C SER A 80 -4.18 -12.57 6.10
N ASN A 81 -3.14 -13.14 6.70
CA ASN A 81 -2.29 -12.45 7.67
C ASN A 81 -1.27 -11.49 7.02
N CYS A 82 -1.43 -11.20 5.73
CA CYS A 82 -0.58 -10.27 4.99
C CYS A 82 -1.30 -8.94 4.76
N ALA A 83 -0.53 -7.87 4.69
CA ALA A 83 -1.03 -6.61 4.17
C ALA A 83 -0.56 -6.45 2.73
N TRP A 84 -1.44 -5.91 1.90
CA TRP A 84 -1.12 -5.52 0.54
C TRP A 84 -1.61 -4.09 0.32
N LYS A 85 -0.84 -3.32 -0.44
CA LYS A 85 -1.26 -2.01 -0.95
C LYS A 85 -0.56 -1.69 -2.26
N PRO A 86 -1.14 -0.83 -3.11
CA PRO A 86 -0.40 -0.22 -4.21
C PRO A 86 0.84 0.55 -3.71
N SER A 87 1.86 0.66 -4.57
CA SER A 87 3.01 1.54 -4.36
C SER A 87 3.07 2.61 -5.46
N GLY A 88 3.47 3.82 -5.09
CA GLY A 88 3.41 5.00 -5.96
C GLY A 88 2.02 5.65 -6.03
N ALA A 89 1.75 6.34 -7.14
CA ALA A 89 0.49 7.07 -7.35
C ALA A 89 -0.74 6.16 -7.59
N GLY A 90 -0.54 4.84 -7.69
CA GLY A 90 -1.55 3.88 -8.13
C GLY A 90 -1.60 3.73 -9.66
N GLY A 91 -2.58 2.95 -10.16
CA GLY A 91 -2.84 2.85 -11.60
C GLY A 91 -2.22 1.66 -12.35
N GLY A 92 -1.45 0.78 -11.70
CA GLY A 92 -1.15 -0.56 -12.24
C GLY A 92 0.30 -1.03 -12.27
N ASP A 93 1.27 -0.25 -11.80
CA ASP A 93 2.69 -0.64 -11.88
C ASP A 93 3.08 -1.75 -10.88
N ILE A 94 3.22 -1.41 -9.59
CA ILE A 94 3.68 -2.31 -8.54
C ILE A 94 2.85 -2.18 -7.26
N GLY A 95 2.68 -3.30 -6.57
CA GLY A 95 2.12 -3.37 -5.22
C GLY A 95 3.15 -3.89 -4.23
N LEU A 96 2.96 -3.57 -2.96
CA LEU A 96 3.76 -4.11 -1.86
C LEU A 96 2.93 -5.10 -1.06
N ILE A 97 3.54 -6.22 -0.71
CA ILE A 97 3.00 -7.19 0.23
C ILE A 97 3.97 -7.31 1.38
N CYS A 98 3.45 -7.31 2.60
CA CYS A 98 4.24 -7.63 3.77
C CYS A 98 3.47 -8.59 4.69
N ALA A 99 4.21 -9.41 5.42
CA ALA A 99 3.66 -10.31 6.41
C ALA A 99 4.57 -10.33 7.64
N ASN A 100 4.00 -10.68 8.80
CA ASN A 100 4.76 -10.88 10.03
C ASN A 100 5.37 -12.30 10.13
N SER A 101 5.28 -13.11 9.07
CA SER A 101 5.91 -14.44 9.01
C SER A 101 6.25 -14.82 7.57
N GLN A 102 7.41 -15.45 7.39
CA GLN A 102 7.85 -15.95 6.09
C GLN A 102 6.87 -16.96 5.47
N PRO A 103 6.27 -17.91 6.21
CA PRO A 103 5.32 -18.85 5.63
C PRO A 103 4.08 -18.16 5.04
N ASN A 104 3.54 -17.13 5.72
CA ASN A 104 2.40 -16.38 5.21
C ASN A 104 2.77 -15.62 3.93
N LEU A 105 3.98 -15.03 3.88
CA LEU A 105 4.45 -14.32 2.70
C LEU A 105 4.65 -15.25 1.50
N GLN A 106 5.19 -16.46 1.73
CA GLN A 106 5.36 -17.47 0.69
C GLN A 106 4.02 -17.99 0.18
N GLU A 107 3.08 -18.28 1.09
CA GLU A 107 1.74 -18.74 0.73
C GLU A 107 1.01 -17.70 -0.12
N ILE A 108 0.98 -16.44 0.30
CA ILE A 108 0.29 -15.40 -0.46
C ILE A 108 0.97 -15.12 -1.80
N SER A 109 2.31 -15.18 -1.85
CA SER A 109 3.07 -15.00 -3.09
C SER A 109 2.77 -16.09 -4.11
N ARG A 110 2.65 -17.34 -3.65
CA ARG A 110 2.22 -18.46 -4.50
C ARG A 110 0.79 -18.24 -5.01
N THR A 111 -0.15 -17.91 -4.14
CA THR A 111 -1.55 -17.67 -4.53
C THR A 111 -1.69 -16.55 -5.56
N ILE A 112 -0.90 -15.47 -5.43
CA ILE A 112 -0.87 -14.36 -6.38
C ILE A 112 -0.22 -14.77 -7.71
N SER A 113 0.83 -15.59 -7.66
CA SER A 113 1.47 -16.16 -8.85
C SER A 113 0.54 -17.10 -9.62
N ASP A 114 -0.18 -17.96 -8.90
CA ASP A 114 -1.17 -18.89 -9.48
C ASP A 114 -2.35 -18.12 -10.11
N ALA A 115 -2.66 -16.92 -9.61
CA ALA A 115 -3.62 -16.00 -10.21
C ALA A 115 -3.09 -15.23 -11.44
N GLY A 116 -1.85 -15.49 -11.87
CA GLY A 116 -1.26 -14.94 -13.08
C GLY A 116 -0.47 -13.64 -12.90
N TYR A 117 -0.20 -13.22 -11.66
CA TYR A 117 0.57 -12.02 -11.36
C TYR A 117 2.03 -12.35 -11.06
N LYS A 118 2.96 -11.46 -11.42
CA LYS A 118 4.37 -11.64 -11.10
C LYS A 118 4.66 -11.14 -9.69
N THR A 119 5.26 -11.98 -8.85
CA THR A 119 5.83 -11.59 -7.56
C THR A 119 7.34 -11.37 -7.69
N LEU A 120 7.85 -10.34 -7.02
CA LEU A 120 9.28 -10.07 -6.88
C LEU A 120 9.61 -10.19 -5.40
N ASP A 121 10.61 -11.02 -5.07
CA ASP A 121 11.16 -11.07 -3.73
C ASP A 121 12.14 -9.90 -3.58
N LEU A 122 11.89 -9.03 -2.61
CA LEU A 122 12.65 -7.79 -2.41
C LEU A 122 12.95 -7.63 -0.93
N ASP A 123 14.23 -7.44 -0.62
CA ASP A 123 14.68 -7.04 0.70
C ASP A 123 14.72 -5.50 0.82
N LEU A 124 14.65 -5.02 2.06
CA LEU A 124 14.89 -3.62 2.38
C LEU A 124 16.39 -3.35 2.26
N GLU A 125 16.77 -2.45 1.35
CA GLU A 125 18.14 -1.94 1.24
C GLU A 125 18.31 -0.74 2.19
N PRO A 126 19.05 -0.88 3.31
CA PRO A 126 19.26 0.22 4.25
C PRO A 126 20.18 1.31 3.71
N ASP A 127 21.01 0.99 2.70
CA ASP A 127 21.99 1.90 2.16
C ASP A 127 21.48 2.62 0.90
N GLY A 128 21.77 3.92 0.79
CA GLY A 128 21.49 4.68 -0.42
C GLY A 128 22.47 4.38 -1.57
N LEU A 129 22.63 5.36 -2.47
CA LEU A 129 23.57 5.28 -3.58
C LEU A 129 25.01 5.00 -3.12
N ARG A 130 25.63 3.94 -3.67
CA ARG A 130 27.06 3.64 -3.55
C ARG A 130 27.75 3.81 -4.89
N ILE A 131 28.90 4.48 -4.91
CA ILE A 131 29.74 4.64 -6.10
C ILE A 131 30.95 3.71 -5.94
N PHE A 132 31.11 2.77 -6.86
CA PHE A 132 32.28 1.90 -6.92
C PHE A 132 33.24 2.46 -7.98
N ASN A 133 34.46 2.77 -7.58
CA ASN A 133 35.53 3.10 -8.52
C ASN A 133 36.16 1.78 -9.00
N HIS A 134 36.16 1.57 -10.32
CA HIS A 134 36.91 0.49 -10.97
C HIS A 134 38.38 0.86 -11.10
#